data_AF-A0A849Y9R5-F1
#
_entry.id   AF-A0A849Y9R5-F1
#
_cell.length_a   1.000
_cell.length_b   1.000
_cell.length_c   1.000
_cell.angle_alpha   90.00
_cell.angle_beta   90.00
_cell.angle_gamma   90.00
#
_symmetry.space_group_name_H-M   'P 1'
#
loop_
_entity.id
_entity.type
_entity.pdbx_description
1 polymer ?
#
loop_
_entity_poly.entity_id
_entity_poly.type
_entity_poly.pdbx_seq_one_letter_code
_entity_poly.pdbx_strand_id
1 'polypeptide(L)'
;MSAAPPVRAPVIAALDVDTRAEAAAVMDRLGALVHLFKIGLQLYTREGWTAVEEVIERGHGAFVDLKLHDIPNTVQRAAANLTRPGVRFLTLHASGGSDMIAAAA
;
A
#
# COMPACT_ATOMS: atom_id res chain seq x y z
N MET A 1 7.24 -11.37 26.59
CA MET A 1 6.24 -10.61 25.80
C MET A 1 5.25 -11.62 25.23
N SER A 2 4.00 -11.58 25.66
CA SER A 2 2.98 -12.53 25.19
C SER A 2 2.67 -12.26 23.73
N ALA A 3 2.80 -13.28 22.87
CA ALA A 3 2.37 -13.18 21.48
C ALA A 3 0.86 -12.85 21.45
N ALA A 4 0.49 -11.85 20.67
CA ALA A 4 -0.91 -11.50 20.47
C ALA A 4 -1.66 -12.71 19.86
N PRO A 5 -2.91 -12.96 20.26
CA PRO A 5 -3.70 -14.07 19.72
C PRO A 5 -3.84 -13.92 18.20
N PRO A 6 -3.95 -15.05 17.46
CA PRO A 6 -4.04 -15.00 16.00
C PRO A 6 -5.30 -14.23 15.60
N VAL A 7 -5.11 -13.10 14.93
CA VAL A 7 -6.21 -12.32 14.37
C VAL A 7 -6.91 -13.19 13.31
N ARG A 8 -8.21 -13.45 13.48
CA ARG A 8 -8.99 -14.36 12.62
C ARG A 8 -9.04 -13.95 11.14
N ALA A 9 -8.79 -12.68 10.84
CA ALA A 9 -8.53 -12.16 9.49
C ALA A 9 -7.47 -11.05 9.60
N PRO A 10 -6.46 -10.99 8.72
CA PRO A 10 -5.43 -9.97 8.80
C PRO A 10 -6.03 -8.56 8.64
N VAL A 11 -5.77 -7.69 9.62
CA VAL A 11 -6.19 -6.28 9.56
C VAL A 11 -5.23 -5.50 8.67
N ILE A 12 -5.80 -4.64 7.83
CA ILE A 12 -5.11 -3.62 7.05
C ILE A 12 -5.48 -2.26 7.62
N ALA A 13 -4.50 -1.48 8.09
CA ALA A 13 -4.73 -0.12 8.57
C ALA A 13 -4.41 0.92 7.48
N ALA A 14 -5.25 1.92 7.33
CA ALA A 14 -5.00 3.03 6.42
C ALA A 14 -4.08 4.08 7.05
N LEU A 15 -3.04 4.49 6.31
CA LEU A 15 -2.21 5.65 6.64
C LEU A 15 -2.80 6.89 5.95
N ASP A 16 -4.04 7.23 6.30
CA ASP A 16 -4.76 8.39 5.77
C ASP A 16 -4.37 9.65 6.57
N VAL A 17 -3.11 10.03 6.44
CA VAL A 17 -2.46 11.18 7.08
C VAL A 17 -1.62 11.94 6.06
N ASP A 18 -1.23 13.17 6.37
CA ASP A 18 -0.50 14.01 5.43
C ASP A 18 0.97 13.61 5.34
N THR A 19 1.64 13.44 6.48
CA THR A 19 3.11 13.34 6.54
C THR A 19 3.61 11.96 6.94
N ARG A 20 4.87 11.66 6.59
CA ARG A 20 5.54 10.44 7.07
C ARG A 20 5.67 10.39 8.60
N ALA A 21 5.85 11.54 9.25
CA ALA A 21 5.93 11.60 10.71
C ALA A 21 4.61 11.16 11.38
N GLU A 22 3.46 11.56 10.82
CA GLU A 22 2.15 11.10 11.30
C GLU A 22 1.94 9.62 10.98
N ALA A 23 2.37 9.17 9.79
CA ALA A 23 2.28 7.77 9.40
C ALA A 23 3.10 6.87 10.36
N ALA A 24 4.31 7.29 10.69
CA ALA A 24 5.17 6.68 11.70
C ALA A 24 4.43 6.56 13.05
N ALA A 25 3.81 7.64 13.53
CA ALA A 25 3.07 7.62 14.79
C ALA A 25 1.86 6.65 14.77
N VAL A 26 1.20 6.50 13.62
CA VAL A 26 0.13 5.49 13.45
C VAL A 26 0.71 4.08 13.48
N MET A 27 1.83 3.84 12.78
CA MET A 27 2.51 2.55 12.76
C MET A 27 3.03 2.15 14.14
N ASP A 28 3.60 3.06 14.91
CA ASP A 28 4.08 2.80 16.28
C ASP A 28 2.93 2.33 17.21
N ARG A 29 1.73 2.86 17.00
CA ARG A 29 0.55 2.51 17.81
C ARG A 29 -0.12 1.20 17.37
N LEU A 30 -0.13 0.91 16.08
CA LEU A 30 -0.93 -0.16 15.50
C LEU A 30 -0.12 -1.36 15.00
N GLY A 31 1.21 -1.23 14.86
CA GLY A 31 2.07 -2.20 14.17
C GLY A 31 2.00 -3.62 14.75
N ALA A 32 1.80 -3.76 16.07
CA ALA A 32 1.64 -5.08 16.71
C ALA A 32 0.29 -5.78 16.40
N LEU A 33 -0.68 -5.05 15.86
CA LEU A 33 -2.06 -5.51 15.61
C LEU A 33 -2.37 -5.68 14.12
N VAL A 34 -1.55 -5.11 13.23
CA VAL A 34 -1.84 -5.03 11.79
C VAL A 34 -0.72 -5.63 10.97
N HIS A 35 -1.10 -6.29 9.86
CA HIS A 35 -0.15 -6.97 8.99
C HIS A 35 0.28 -6.06 7.83
N LEU A 36 -0.63 -5.18 7.41
CA LEU A 36 -0.46 -4.33 6.25
C LEU A 36 -0.86 -2.89 6.57
N PHE A 37 -0.14 -1.95 5.99
CA PHE A 37 -0.52 -0.55 5.96
C PHE A 37 -0.87 -0.13 4.53
N LYS A 38 -2.00 0.57 4.38
CA LYS A 38 -2.45 1.13 3.10
C LYS A 38 -1.96 2.57 2.94
N ILE A 39 -1.18 2.82 1.90
CA ILE A 39 -0.73 4.15 1.49
C ILE A 39 -1.69 4.64 0.41
N GLY A 40 -2.47 5.67 0.72
CA GLY A 40 -3.40 6.31 -0.22
C GLY A 40 -2.75 7.42 -1.04
N LEU A 41 -3.51 7.94 -2.02
CA LEU A 41 -3.08 9.02 -2.91
C LEU A 41 -2.61 10.28 -2.17
N GLN A 42 -3.22 10.63 -1.03
CA GLN A 42 -2.84 11.81 -0.23
C GLN A 42 -1.39 11.71 0.28
N LEU A 43 -1.09 10.68 1.06
CA LEU A 43 0.26 10.46 1.58
C LEU A 43 1.28 10.24 0.44
N TYR A 44 0.90 9.47 -0.58
CA TYR A 44 1.80 9.16 -1.70
C TYR A 44 2.13 10.39 -2.56
N THR A 45 1.17 11.27 -2.85
CA THR A 45 1.45 12.46 -3.67
C THR A 45 2.31 13.47 -2.95
N ARG A 46 2.30 13.49 -1.61
CA ARG A 46 3.18 14.34 -0.81
C ARG A 46 4.58 13.75 -0.61
N GLU A 47 4.66 12.51 -0.14
CA GLU A 47 5.90 11.90 0.36
C GLU A 47 6.50 10.90 -0.64
N GLY A 48 5.73 10.53 -1.67
CA GLY A 48 6.16 9.63 -2.73
C GLY A 48 6.45 8.22 -2.25
N TRP A 49 7.39 7.59 -2.94
CA TRP A 49 7.82 6.22 -2.68
C TRP A 49 8.42 6.04 -1.27
N THR A 50 8.95 7.09 -0.65
CA THR A 50 9.56 7.01 0.68
C THR A 50 8.57 6.61 1.78
N ALA A 51 7.27 6.92 1.62
CA ALA A 51 6.23 6.46 2.54
C ALA A 51 5.98 4.94 2.42
N VAL A 52 6.15 4.38 1.22
CA VAL A 52 6.04 2.93 0.98
C VAL A 52 7.26 2.21 1.56
N GLU A 53 8.46 2.76 1.35
CA GLU A 53 9.71 2.22 1.89
C GLU A 53 9.67 2.15 3.41
N GLU A 54 9.21 3.20 4.08
CA GLU A 54 9.15 3.21 5.55
C GLU A 54 8.26 2.10 6.12
N VAL A 55 7.12 1.80 5.48
CA VAL A 55 6.24 0.67 5.88
C VAL A 55 6.99 -0.66 5.79
N ILE A 56 7.74 -0.85 4.71
CA ILE A 56 8.48 -2.09 4.42
C ILE A 56 9.68 -2.24 5.37
N GLU A 57 10.45 -1.17 5.59
CA GLU A 57 11.61 -1.13 6.47
C GLU A 57 11.23 -1.41 7.93
N ARG A 58 10.00 -1.02 8.34
CA ARG A 58 9.42 -1.35 9.66
C ARG A 58 8.91 -2.78 9.77
N GLY A 59 9.03 -3.59 8.71
CA GLY A 59 8.68 -5.01 8.70
C GLY A 59 7.20 -5.29 8.43
N HIS A 60 6.43 -4.30 7.96
CA HIS A 60 5.04 -4.48 7.55
C HIS A 60 4.93 -4.64 6.03
N GLY A 61 3.83 -5.23 5.55
CA GLY A 61 3.55 -5.21 4.12
C GLY A 61 2.83 -3.92 3.71
N ALA A 62 3.13 -3.43 2.50
CA ALA A 62 2.51 -2.24 1.95
C ALA A 62 1.33 -2.59 1.02
N PHE A 63 0.24 -1.86 1.16
CA PHE A 63 -0.86 -1.80 0.21
C PHE A 63 -0.86 -0.42 -0.46
N VAL A 64 -0.49 -0.37 -1.74
CA VAL A 64 -0.38 0.88 -2.51
C VAL A 64 -1.71 1.21 -3.19
N ASP A 65 -2.53 2.04 -2.55
CA ASP A 65 -3.88 2.40 -3.02
C ASP A 65 -3.88 3.69 -3.84
N LEU A 66 -3.38 3.59 -5.08
CA LEU A 66 -3.29 4.72 -6.03
C LEU A 66 -4.36 4.71 -7.13
N LYS A 67 -5.15 3.63 -7.21
CA LYS A 67 -6.26 3.45 -8.15
C LYS A 67 -5.80 3.72 -9.59
N LEU A 68 -4.80 2.98 -10.06
CA LEU A 68 -4.23 3.21 -11.40
C LEU A 68 -5.32 3.13 -12.48
N HIS A 69 -5.28 4.08 -13.41
CA HIS A 69 -6.27 4.21 -14.46
C HIS A 69 -5.68 4.98 -15.65
N ASP A 70 -5.32 4.23 -16.69
CA ASP A 70 -4.72 4.75 -17.92
C ASP A 70 -4.84 3.68 -19.02
N ILE A 71 -4.25 3.89 -20.20
CA ILE A 71 -4.16 2.86 -21.23
C ILE A 71 -3.36 1.63 -20.73
N PRO A 72 -3.62 0.42 -21.26
CA PRO A 72 -3.05 -0.83 -20.73
C PRO A 72 -1.52 -0.82 -20.56
N ASN A 73 -0.77 -0.34 -21.55
CA ASN A 73 0.70 -0.29 -21.49
C ASN A 73 1.21 0.68 -20.41
N THR A 74 0.50 1.77 -20.12
CA THR A 74 0.88 2.69 -19.03
C THR A 74 0.64 2.06 -17.67
N VAL A 75 -0.51 1.42 -17.48
CA VAL A 75 -0.83 0.72 -16.23
C VAL A 75 0.11 -0.46 -15.98
N GLN A 76 0.46 -1.23 -17.01
CA GLN A 76 1.46 -2.29 -16.91
C GLN A 76 2.79 -1.78 -16.34
N ARG A 77 3.31 -0.68 -16.90
CA ARG A 77 4.59 -0.09 -16.46
C ARG A 77 4.49 0.46 -15.04
N ALA A 78 3.38 1.10 -14.70
CA ALA A 78 3.13 1.59 -13.34
C ALA A 78 3.06 0.43 -12.33
N ALA A 79 2.28 -0.61 -12.62
CA ALA A 79 2.15 -1.80 -11.78
C ALA A 79 3.50 -2.50 -11.60
N ALA A 80 4.28 -2.67 -12.67
CA ALA A 80 5.63 -3.24 -12.61
C ALA A 80 6.56 -2.44 -11.69
N ASN A 81 6.52 -1.11 -11.75
CA ASN A 81 7.35 -0.24 -10.89
C ASN A 81 6.95 -0.30 -9.42
N LEU A 82 5.66 -0.47 -9.13
CA LEU A 82 5.11 -0.59 -7.77
C LEU A 82 5.31 -1.99 -7.18
N THR A 83 5.47 -3.02 -8.00
CA THR A 83 5.62 -4.42 -7.56
C THR A 83 7.05 -4.67 -7.08
N ARG A 84 7.33 -4.29 -5.83
CA ARG A 84 8.61 -4.53 -5.14
C ARG A 84 8.44 -5.45 -3.93
N PRO A 85 9.51 -6.12 -3.47
CA PRO A 85 9.46 -6.89 -2.22
C PRO A 85 8.88 -6.05 -1.08
N GLY A 86 7.86 -6.58 -0.39
CA GLY A 86 7.15 -5.88 0.68
C GLY A 86 5.83 -5.22 0.24
N VAL A 87 5.65 -4.90 -1.05
CA VAL A 87 4.34 -4.50 -1.59
C VAL A 87 3.49 -5.75 -1.81
N ARG A 88 2.27 -5.75 -1.24
CA ARG A 88 1.39 -6.93 -1.24
C ARG A 88 0.15 -6.73 -2.09
N PHE A 89 -0.31 -5.50 -2.21
CA PHE A 89 -1.50 -5.14 -2.97
C PHE A 89 -1.31 -3.78 -3.64
N LEU A 90 -2.01 -3.59 -4.76
CA LEU A 90 -2.24 -2.31 -5.41
C LEU A 90 -3.71 -2.19 -5.84
N THR A 91 -4.17 -0.98 -6.17
CA THR A 91 -5.53 -0.76 -6.68
C THR A 91 -5.55 -0.24 -8.11
N LEU A 92 -6.62 -0.58 -8.84
CA LEU A 92 -6.90 -0.22 -10.22
C LEU A 92 -8.37 0.25 -10.32
N HIS A 93 -8.69 1.10 -11.30
CA HIS A 93 -10.09 1.39 -11.65
C HIS A 93 -10.63 0.42 -12.70
N ALA A 94 -11.71 -0.31 -12.38
CA ALA A 94 -12.32 -1.23 -13.34
C ALA A 94 -12.89 -0.56 -14.61
N SER A 95 -13.15 0.76 -14.55
CA SER A 95 -13.58 1.55 -15.72
C SER A 95 -12.57 1.58 -16.86
N GLY A 96 -11.31 1.23 -16.62
CA GLY A 96 -10.29 1.12 -17.66
C GLY A 96 -10.43 -0.13 -18.55
N GLY A 97 -11.38 -1.02 -18.26
CA GLY A 97 -11.67 -2.21 -19.06
C GLY A 97 -10.79 -3.42 -18.71
N SER A 98 -11.19 -4.57 -19.24
CA SER A 98 -10.52 -5.86 -18.98
C SER A 98 -9.05 -5.85 -19.40
N ASP A 99 -8.74 -5.21 -20.52
CA ASP A 99 -7.38 -5.21 -21.08
C ASP A 99 -6.41 -4.44 -20.18
N MET A 100 -6.88 -3.33 -19.59
CA MET A 100 -6.09 -2.56 -18.61
C MET A 100 -5.87 -3.36 -17.33
N ILE A 101 -6.92 -4.04 -16.83
CA ILE A 101 -6.82 -4.86 -15.62
C ILE A 101 -5.85 -6.03 -15.84
N ALA A 102 -5.96 -6.72 -16.98
CA ALA A 102 -5.09 -7.84 -17.34
C ALA A 102 -3.63 -7.39 -17.50
N ALA A 103 -3.40 -6.19 -18.02
CA ALA A 103 -2.05 -5.63 -18.18
C ALA A 103 -1.36 -5.31 -16.84
N ALA A 104 -2.11 -5.20 -15.74
CA ALA A 104 -1.58 -4.93 -14.41
C ALA A 104 -1.19 -6.20 -13.62
N ALA A 105 -1.51 -7.39 -14.15
CA ALA A 105 -1.35 -8.69 -13.48
C ALA A 105 0.07 -9.27 -13.58
#